data_AF-A0A377JY11-F1
#
_entry.id   AF-A0A377JY11-F1
#
_cell.length_a   1.000
_cell.length_b   1.000
_cell.length_c   1.000
_cell.angle_alpha   90.00
_cell.angle_beta   90.00
_cell.angle_gamma   90.00
#
_symmetry.space_group_name_H-M   'P 1'
#
loop_
_entity.id
_entity.type
_entity.pdbx_description
1 polymer ?
#
loop_
_entity_poly.entity_id
_entity_poly.type
_entity_poly.pdbx_seq_one_letter_code
_entity_poly.pdbx_strand_id
1 'polypeptide(L)' 'MRISLKKSGMLKLGLSLVAMTVAASVQAKTLVYCSEGSPEGFNPQLFTSGTTYDASSRTAL' A
#
# COMPACT_ATOMS: atom_id res chain seq x y z
N MET A 1 -0.57 -42.53 22.12
CA MET A 1 -0.99 -41.72 20.94
C MET A 1 -0.38 -40.31 21.05
N ARG A 2 0.84 -40.09 20.52
CA ARG A 2 1.61 -38.81 20.66
C ARG A 2 1.54 -37.90 19.42
N ILE A 3 0.47 -38.00 18.63
CA ILE A 3 0.34 -37.35 17.31
C ILE A 3 -0.18 -35.90 17.35
N SER A 4 -0.50 -35.33 18.52
CA SER A 4 -1.23 -34.06 18.60
C SER A 4 -0.37 -32.78 18.57
N LEU A 5 0.88 -32.79 19.07
CA LEU A 5 1.68 -31.55 19.19
C LEU A 5 2.19 -31.00 17.84
N LYS A 6 2.49 -31.84 16.85
CA LYS A 6 2.96 -31.37 15.51
C LYS A 6 1.83 -30.73 14.67
N LYS A 7 0.59 -31.14 14.88
CA LYS A 7 -0.58 -30.72 14.06
C LYS A 7 -0.98 -29.26 14.32
N SER A 8 -0.84 -28.80 15.57
CA SER A 8 -1.16 -27.41 15.95
C SER A 8 -0.11 -26.40 15.47
N GLY A 9 1.18 -26.77 15.43
CA GLY A 9 2.24 -25.88 14.93
C GLY A 9 2.11 -25.64 13.42
N MET A 10 1.83 -26.70 12.66
CA MET A 10 1.64 -26.63 11.20
C MET A 10 0.39 -25.85 10.81
N LEU A 11 -0.69 -25.93 11.60
CA LEU A 11 -1.91 -25.16 11.35
C LEU A 11 -1.71 -23.64 11.56
N LYS A 12 -0.95 -23.26 12.60
CA LYS A 12 -0.61 -21.84 12.87
C LYS A 12 0.30 -21.26 11.78
N LEU A 13 1.28 -22.04 11.32
CA LEU A 13 2.14 -21.67 10.19
C LEU A 13 1.35 -21.53 8.88
N GLY A 14 0.44 -22.47 8.59
CA GLY A 14 -0.43 -22.40 7.42
C GLY A 14 -1.32 -21.15 7.42
N LEU A 15 -1.95 -20.84 8.55
CA LEU A 15 -2.80 -19.65 8.68
C LEU A 15 -2.00 -18.35 8.57
N SER A 16 -0.80 -18.30 9.13
CA SER A 16 0.11 -17.15 9.00
C SER A 16 0.57 -16.93 7.55
N LEU A 17 0.84 -18.00 6.80
CA LEU A 17 1.21 -17.89 5.39
C LEU A 17 0.06 -17.37 4.54
N VAL A 18 -1.16 -17.87 4.78
CA VAL A 18 -2.36 -17.39 4.07
C VAL A 18 -2.59 -15.89 4.33
N ALA A 19 -2.46 -15.45 5.59
CA ALA A 19 -2.58 -14.02 5.93
C ALA A 19 -1.54 -13.15 5.19
N MET A 20 -0.29 -13.63 5.08
CA MET A 20 0.77 -12.93 4.33
C MET A 20 0.48 -12.84 2.83
N THR A 21 -0.09 -13.89 2.22
CA THR A 21 -0.45 -13.86 0.78
C THR A 21 -1.56 -12.87 0.46
N VAL A 22 -2.50 -12.63 1.38
CA VAL A 22 -3.58 -11.65 1.18
C VAL A 22 -3.02 -10.21 1.25
N ALA A 23 -2.13 -9.93 2.19
CA ALA A 23 -1.50 -8.61 2.32
C ALA A 23 -0.62 -8.22 1.11
N ALA A 24 0.01 -9.22 0.47
CA ALA A 24 0.83 -9.00 -0.72
C ALA A 24 0.03 -8.60 -1.99
N SER A 25 -1.31 -8.70 -1.96
CA SER A 25 -2.17 -8.38 -3.11
C SER A 25 -2.53 -6.90 -3.27
N VAL A 26 -2.12 -6.03 -2.34
CA VAL A 26 -2.18 -4.56 -2.51
C VAL A 26 -1.09 -4.15 -3.50
N GLN A 27 -1.42 -4.24 -4.79
CA GLN A 27 -0.62 -3.71 -5.88
C GLN A 27 -0.98 -2.23 -6.08
N ALA A 28 0.02 -1.36 -6.22
CA ALA A 28 -0.18 0.03 -6.63
C ALA A 28 -0.85 0.08 -8.00
N LYS A 29 -2.17 0.26 -8.04
CA LYS A 29 -2.91 0.50 -9.27
C LYS A 29 -2.71 1.96 -9.67
N THR A 30 -2.46 2.21 -10.96
CA THR A 30 -2.38 3.56 -11.50
C THR A 30 -3.76 4.22 -11.38
N LEU A 31 -3.87 5.21 -10.51
CA LEU A 31 -5.09 6.00 -10.34
C LEU A 31 -4.99 7.23 -11.24
N VAL A 32 -5.96 7.40 -12.15
CA VAL A 32 -6.03 8.58 -13.02
C VAL A 32 -6.85 9.65 -12.31
N TYR A 33 -6.19 10.73 -11.92
CA TYR A 33 -6.82 11.93 -11.36
C TYR A 33 -6.70 13.08 -12.36
N CYS A 34 -7.82 13.69 -12.72
CA CYS A 34 -7.86 14.87 -13.58
C CYS A 34 -7.79 16.13 -12.69
N SER A 35 -6.60 16.67 -12.50
CA SER A 35 -6.39 17.89 -11.72
C SER A 35 -7.03 19.11 -12.36
N GLU A 36 -7.45 20.09 -11.55
CA GLU A 36 -8.08 21.33 -12.03
C GLU A 36 -7.12 22.30 -12.73
N GLY A 37 -5.82 22.01 -12.66
CA GLY A 37 -4.76 22.79 -13.30
C GLY A 37 -3.40 22.11 -13.15
N SER A 38 -2.38 22.74 -13.71
CA SER A 38 -0.99 22.32 -13.53
C SER A 38 -0.48 22.75 -12.15
N PRO A 39 0.28 21.90 -11.44
CA PRO A 39 0.93 22.32 -10.19
C PRO A 39 1.98 23.40 -10.47
N GLU A 40 2.20 24.31 -9.51
CA GLU A 40 3.25 25.33 -9.61
C GLU A 40 4.66 24.72 -9.45
N GLY A 41 4.73 23.55 -8.82
CA GLY A 41 5.93 22.76 -8.68
C GLY A 41 5.66 21.53 -7.84
N PHE A 42 6.72 20.85 -7.41
CA PHE A 42 6.62 19.64 -6.59
C PHE A 42 7.20 19.81 -5.18
N ASN A 43 7.57 21.04 -4.81
CA ASN A 43 8.04 21.36 -3.46
C ASN A 43 6.92 22.03 -2.65
N PRO A 44 6.16 21.28 -1.83
CA PRO A 44 5.05 21.81 -1.05
C PRO A 44 5.48 22.78 0.06
N GLN A 45 6.77 22.95 0.32
CA GLN A 45 7.28 23.96 1.25
C GLN A 45 7.27 25.37 0.63
N LEU A 46 7.27 25.46 -0.70
CA LEU A 46 7.37 26.72 -1.44
C LEU A 46 6.01 27.21 -1.95
N PHE A 47 5.00 26.34 -1.98
CA PHE A 47 3.69 26.61 -2.57
C PHE A 47 2.58 26.18 -1.61
N THR A 48 1.46 26.89 -1.64
CA THR A 48 0.31 26.66 -0.74
C THR A 48 -0.95 26.21 -1.47
N SER A 49 -0.89 26.07 -2.80
CA SER A 49 -2.04 25.69 -3.62
C SER A 49 -2.34 24.19 -3.54
N GLY A 50 -3.62 23.86 -3.52
CA GLY A 50 -4.11 22.47 -3.39
C GLY A 50 -3.64 21.55 -4.52
N THR A 51 -3.53 22.06 -5.75
CA THR A 51 -3.02 21.33 -6.93
C THR A 51 -1.59 20.83 -6.73
N THR A 52 -0.71 21.67 -6.19
CA THR A 52 0.69 21.32 -5.89
C THR A 52 0.78 20.29 -4.77
N TYR A 53 -0.05 20.41 -3.73
CA TYR A 53 -0.11 19.40 -2.68
C TYR A 53 -0.59 18.03 -3.20
N ASP A 54 -1.65 18.00 -4.01
CA ASP A 54 -2.14 16.74 -4.59
C ASP A 54 -1.10 16.10 -5.52
N ALA A 55 -0.50 16.90 -6.42
CA ALA A 55 0.55 16.42 -7.33
C ALA A 55 1.80 15.90 -6.60
N SER A 56 2.28 16.61 -5.55
CA SER A 56 3.41 16.16 -4.74
C SER A 56 3.10 14.89 -3.93
N SER A 57 1.86 14.73 -3.46
CA SER A 57 1.46 13.56 -2.65
C SER A 57 1.28 12.27 -3.46
N ARG A 58 1.08 12.39 -4.78
CA ARG A 58 0.86 11.27 -5.72
C ARG A 58 2.04 11.04 -6.64
N THR A 59 3.26 11.24 -6.15
CA THR A 59 4.47 10.91 -6.92
C THR A 59 4.58 9.40 -7.08
N ALA A 60 4.54 8.93 -8.33
CA ALA A 60 4.82 7.53 -8.66
C ALA A 60 6.28 7.21 -8.32
N LEU A 61 6.48 6.21 -7.47
CA LEU A 61 7.79 5.63 -7.15
C LEU A 61 8.05 4.44 -8.08
#